data_AF-A0A6P3HU94-F1
#
_entry.id   AF-A0A6P3HU94-F1
#
_cell.length_a   1.000
_cell.length_b   1.000
_cell.length_c   1.000
_cell.angle_alpha   90.00
_cell.angle_beta   90.00
_cell.angle_gamma   90.00
#
_symmetry.space_group_name_H-M   'P 1'
#
loop_
_entity.id
_entity.type
_entity.pdbx_description
1 polymer ?
#
loop_
_entity_poly.entity_id
_entity_poly.type
_entity_poly.pdbx_seq_one_letter_code
_entity_poly.pdbx_strand_id
1 'polypeptide(L)'
;ITVIAVNLYLVVFTPYWPVTVLMLTWLAFDWKTPERGGRRFNCVRKWCLWKQYCDYFPLKLLKTHDLSPSLNYIVACHPHGLLSHSWFGHFATEMSGFSKTFPGITPYVLTLGAFFWVPFLREYIMSTGACSVSQSSMDFLLTSRGTGNMLIVVVGGLAECKYSLPGSTTLFLKGRTGFVRTALQHGS
;
A
#
# COMPACT_ATOMS: atom_id res chain seq x y z
N ILE A 1 -1.51 17.75 -12.26
CA ILE A 1 -1.25 18.69 -13.39
C ILE A 1 -0.27 18.06 -14.38
N THR A 2 0.93 17.66 -13.97
CA THR A 2 1.95 17.08 -14.87
C THR A 2 1.50 15.82 -15.62
N VAL A 3 0.88 14.85 -14.94
CA VAL A 3 0.41 13.60 -15.57
C VAL A 3 -0.65 13.87 -16.64
N ILE A 4 -1.59 14.77 -16.35
CA ILE A 4 -2.66 15.16 -17.28
C ILE A 4 -2.06 15.89 -18.49
N ALA A 5 -1.12 16.82 -18.27
CA ALA A 5 -0.44 17.54 -19.34
C ALA A 5 0.40 16.62 -20.25
N VAL A 6 1.10 15.64 -19.68
CA VAL A 6 1.87 14.65 -20.45
C VAL A 6 0.95 13.76 -21.29
N ASN A 7 -0.15 13.26 -20.72
CA ASN A 7 -1.12 12.47 -21.48
C ASN A 7 -1.78 13.30 -22.60
N LEU A 8 -2.16 14.55 -22.33
CA LEU A 8 -2.69 15.47 -23.34
C LEU A 8 -1.67 15.73 -24.45
N TYR A 9 -0.40 15.95 -24.11
CA TYR A 9 0.67 16.14 -25.09
C TYR A 9 0.85 14.90 -25.98
N LEU A 10 0.87 13.69 -25.39
CA LEU A 10 0.99 12.44 -26.14
C LEU A 10 -0.19 12.21 -27.09
N VAL A 11 -1.42 12.59 -26.68
CA VAL A 11 -2.61 12.47 -27.54
C VAL A 11 -2.61 13.47 -28.68
N VAL A 12 -2.23 14.73 -28.44
CA VAL A 12 -2.37 15.81 -29.42
C VAL A 12 -1.17 15.93 -30.36
N PHE A 13 0.04 15.63 -29.88
CA PHE A 13 1.28 15.95 -30.60
C PHE A 13 2.13 14.74 -30.99
N THR A 14 1.68 13.50 -30.75
CA THR A 14 2.44 12.29 -31.09
C THR A 14 1.59 11.21 -31.76
N PRO A 15 2.18 10.33 -32.60
CA PRO A 15 1.47 9.17 -33.15
C PRO A 15 1.14 8.10 -32.10
N TYR A 16 1.57 8.27 -30.84
CA TYR A 16 1.29 7.35 -29.72
C TYR A 16 -0.08 7.58 -29.06
N TRP A 17 -0.93 8.41 -29.66
CA TRP A 17 -2.29 8.64 -29.18
C TRP A 17 -3.12 7.35 -29.00
N PRO A 18 -3.02 6.27 -29.83
CA PRO A 18 -3.81 5.06 -29.61
C PRO A 18 -3.42 4.36 -28.31
N VAL A 19 -2.13 4.31 -28.00
CA VAL A 19 -1.61 3.76 -26.74
C VAL A 19 -2.15 4.54 -25.56
N THR A 20 -2.17 5.87 -25.67
CA THR A 20 -2.68 6.74 -24.60
C THR A 20 -4.18 6.55 -24.40
N VAL A 21 -4.97 6.47 -25.47
CA VAL A 21 -6.41 6.19 -25.40
C VAL A 21 -6.66 4.84 -24.75
N LEU A 22 -5.99 3.77 -25.20
CA LEU A 22 -6.13 2.43 -24.61
C LEU A 22 -5.81 2.43 -23.12
N MET A 23 -4.73 3.11 -22.72
CA MET A 23 -4.32 3.22 -21.32
C MET A 23 -5.34 3.99 -20.48
N LEU A 24 -5.89 5.09 -20.99
CA LEU A 24 -6.92 5.87 -20.28
C LEU A 24 -8.24 5.10 -20.21
N THR A 25 -8.64 4.40 -21.27
CA THR A 25 -9.82 3.52 -21.27
C THR A 25 -9.66 2.39 -20.25
N TRP A 26 -8.48 1.76 -20.18
CA TRP A 26 -8.16 0.77 -19.15
C TRP A 26 -8.27 1.38 -17.75
N LEU A 27 -7.66 2.54 -17.53
CA LEU A 27 -7.69 3.22 -16.23
C LEU A 27 -9.11 3.58 -15.80
N ALA A 28 -9.96 4.02 -16.74
CA ALA A 28 -11.36 4.34 -16.48
C ALA A 28 -12.19 3.11 -16.12
N PHE A 29 -12.05 2.03 -16.91
CA PHE A 29 -12.72 0.75 -16.64
C PHE A 29 -12.28 0.16 -15.30
N ASP A 30 -10.99 0.27 -15.00
CA ASP A 30 -10.37 -0.38 -13.87
C ASP A 30 -10.24 0.51 -12.62
N TRP A 31 -10.84 1.70 -12.64
CA TRP A 31 -10.58 2.78 -11.68
C TRP A 31 -10.66 2.35 -10.21
N LYS A 32 -11.60 1.46 -9.88
CA LYS A 32 -11.90 1.03 -8.50
C LYS A 32 -11.03 -0.10 -7.97
N THR A 33 -10.19 -0.71 -8.78
CA THR A 33 -9.36 -1.86 -8.36
C THR A 33 -8.42 -1.59 -7.17
N PRO A 34 -7.79 -0.42 -7.02
CA PRO A 34 -6.98 -0.10 -5.84
C PRO A 34 -7.78 -0.04 -4.53
N GLU A 35 -9.10 0.21 -4.62
CA GLU A 35 -10.03 0.21 -3.49
C GLU A 35 -10.71 -1.15 -3.30
N ARG A 36 -10.41 -2.13 -4.15
CA ARG A 36 -10.99 -3.48 -4.11
C ARG A 36 -9.92 -4.54 -3.92
N GLY A 37 -8.87 -4.19 -3.17
CA GLY A 37 -7.77 -5.08 -2.79
C GLY A 37 -6.68 -5.29 -3.85
N GLY A 38 -6.64 -4.45 -4.90
CA GLY A 38 -5.54 -4.37 -5.85
C GLY A 38 -5.31 -5.65 -6.69
N ARG A 39 -4.11 -5.76 -7.25
CA ARG A 39 -3.64 -6.87 -8.10
C ARG A 39 -2.35 -7.48 -7.59
N ARG A 40 -2.40 -8.07 -6.40
CA ARG A 40 -1.22 -8.70 -5.80
C ARG A 40 -0.63 -9.76 -6.73
N PHE A 41 0.66 -9.64 -7.02
CA PHE A 41 1.41 -10.55 -7.89
C PHE A 41 2.57 -11.18 -7.11
N ASN A 42 2.43 -12.45 -6.75
CA ASN A 42 3.39 -13.13 -5.87
C ASN A 42 4.81 -13.20 -6.47
N CYS A 43 4.94 -13.23 -7.80
CA CYS A 43 6.24 -13.18 -8.47
C CYS A 43 6.96 -11.85 -8.19
N VAL A 44 6.26 -10.71 -8.31
CA VAL A 44 6.83 -9.40 -8.01
C VAL A 44 7.30 -9.36 -6.56
N ARG A 45 6.49 -9.81 -5.61
CA ARG A 45 6.83 -9.79 -4.18
C ARG A 45 8.03 -10.68 -3.81
N LYS A 46 8.43 -11.61 -4.69
CA LYS A 46 9.56 -12.53 -4.52
C LYS A 46 10.77 -12.16 -5.38
N TRP A 47 10.78 -11.00 -6.03
CA TRP A 47 11.94 -10.57 -6.83
C TRP A 47 13.23 -10.54 -6.00
N CYS A 48 14.33 -10.98 -6.61
CA CYS A 48 15.64 -11.04 -5.96
C CYS A 48 16.13 -9.67 -5.47
N LEU A 49 15.70 -8.58 -6.12
CA LEU A 49 16.04 -7.22 -5.71
C LEU A 49 15.56 -6.89 -4.30
N TRP A 50 14.48 -7.53 -3.82
CA TRP A 50 14.00 -7.33 -2.45
C TRP A 50 14.97 -7.85 -1.40
N LYS A 51 15.78 -8.86 -1.74
CA LYS A 51 16.86 -9.32 -0.88
C LYS A 51 17.86 -8.19 -0.60
N GLN A 52 18.35 -7.57 -1.66
CA GLN A 52 19.28 -6.44 -1.56
C GLN A 52 18.67 -5.26 -0.80
N TYR A 53 17.39 -4.97 -1.05
CA TYR A 53 16.66 -3.91 -0.35
C TYR A 53 16.56 -4.19 1.18
N CYS A 54 16.17 -5.40 1.57
CA CYS A 54 16.05 -5.76 2.98
C CYS A 54 17.40 -5.85 3.70
N ASP A 55 18.45 -6.30 3.00
CA ASP A 55 19.82 -6.38 3.53
C ASP A 55 20.43 -5.00 3.73
N TYR A 56 20.12 -4.03 2.85
CA TYR A 56 20.59 -2.65 2.95
C TYR A 56 19.99 -1.88 4.15
N PHE A 57 18.70 -2.10 4.45
CA PHE A 57 17.98 -1.45 5.57
C PHE A 57 17.91 -2.31 6.85
N PRO A 58 18.85 -3.24 7.04
CA PRO A 58 18.74 -4.48 7.84
C PRO A 58 17.38 -4.74 8.52
N LEU A 59 16.35 -5.02 7.70
CA LEU A 59 14.97 -5.17 8.18
C LEU A 59 14.77 -6.46 8.99
N LYS A 60 14.21 -6.36 10.20
CA LYS A 60 13.94 -7.50 11.10
C LYS A 60 12.48 -7.52 11.56
N LEU A 61 11.81 -8.65 11.38
CA LEU A 61 10.44 -8.88 11.84
C LEU A 61 10.46 -9.75 13.11
N LEU A 62 10.11 -9.16 14.25
CA LEU A 62 9.95 -9.89 15.52
C LEU A 62 8.47 -10.19 15.76
N LYS A 63 8.11 -11.47 15.77
CA LYS A 63 6.76 -11.91 16.15
C LYS A 63 6.68 -12.04 17.66
N THR A 64 5.75 -11.32 18.28
CA THR A 64 5.52 -11.37 19.73
C THR A 64 4.36 -12.27 20.11
N HIS A 65 3.34 -12.38 19.25
CA HIS A 65 2.13 -13.16 19.50
C HIS A 65 1.64 -13.84 18.22
N ASP A 66 0.89 -14.93 18.39
CA ASP A 66 0.14 -15.54 17.31
C ASP A 66 -1.10 -14.71 16.97
N LEU A 67 -1.34 -14.55 15.67
CA LEU A 67 -2.52 -13.89 15.14
C LEU A 67 -3.37 -14.94 14.43
N SER A 68 -4.67 -14.96 14.72
CA SER A 68 -5.60 -15.91 14.12
C SER A 68 -5.91 -15.50 12.67
N PRO A 69 -5.77 -16.39 11.68
CA PRO A 69 -6.21 -16.12 10.31
C PRO A 69 -7.74 -16.02 10.17
N SER A 70 -8.51 -16.32 11.23
CA SER A 70 -9.96 -16.15 11.26
C SER A 70 -10.41 -14.70 11.50
N LEU A 71 -9.49 -13.79 11.78
CA LEU A 71 -9.79 -12.38 12.08
C LEU A 71 -9.12 -11.46 11.06
N ASN A 72 -9.69 -10.26 10.93
CA ASN A 72 -9.09 -9.16 10.19
C ASN A 72 -8.42 -8.20 11.16
N TYR A 73 -7.38 -7.52 10.72
CA TYR A 73 -6.54 -6.68 11.57
C TYR A 73 -6.25 -5.33 10.92
N ILE A 74 -6.27 -4.26 11.71
CA ILE A 74 -5.69 -2.96 11.34
C ILE A 74 -4.41 -2.76 12.16
N VAL A 75 -3.28 -2.73 11.47
CA VAL A 75 -1.96 -2.52 12.09
C VAL A 75 -1.53 -1.08 11.86
N ALA A 76 -1.40 -0.34 12.95
CA ALA A 76 -0.83 1.01 12.94
C ALA A 76 0.70 0.94 12.93
N CYS A 77 1.31 1.60 11.95
CA CYS A 77 2.76 1.57 11.72
C CYS A 77 3.38 2.97 11.82
N HIS A 78 4.50 3.09 12.53
CA HIS A 78 5.28 4.31 12.74
C HIS A 78 6.77 3.95 12.96
N PRO A 79 7.75 4.69 12.39
CA PRO A 79 7.58 5.93 11.65
C PRO A 79 7.25 5.76 10.16
N HIS A 80 6.56 6.76 9.59
CA HIS A 80 6.30 6.90 8.17
C HIS A 80 7.61 7.15 7.40
N GLY A 81 8.47 8.04 7.91
CA GLY A 81 9.64 8.52 7.18
C GLY A 81 9.29 9.07 5.79
N LEU A 82 10.27 9.27 4.91
CA LEU A 82 9.99 9.72 3.53
C LEU A 82 9.38 8.61 2.67
N LEU A 83 9.89 7.37 2.79
CA LEU A 83 9.52 6.26 1.90
C LEU A 83 9.05 4.99 2.65
N SER A 84 8.86 5.04 3.97
CA SER A 84 8.27 3.92 4.72
C SER A 84 8.94 2.56 4.48
N HIS A 85 10.28 2.54 4.35
CA HIS A 85 11.04 1.39 3.86
C HIS A 85 10.78 0.09 4.63
N SER A 86 10.61 0.17 5.96
CA SER A 86 10.40 -1.03 6.78
C SER A 86 9.09 -1.73 6.46
N TRP A 87 7.97 -0.99 6.44
CA TRP A 87 6.64 -1.55 6.19
C TRP A 87 6.54 -2.07 4.76
N PHE A 88 7.14 -1.36 3.79
CA PHE A 88 7.23 -1.84 2.43
C PHE A 88 7.98 -3.18 2.36
N GLY A 89 9.20 -3.24 2.93
CA GLY A 89 9.99 -4.46 2.92
C GLY A 89 9.29 -5.64 3.62
N HIS A 90 8.66 -5.42 4.76
CA HIS A 90 8.01 -6.48 5.53
C HIS A 90 6.69 -6.97 4.97
N PHE A 91 5.86 -6.05 4.46
CA PHE A 91 4.47 -6.36 4.13
C PHE A 91 4.20 -6.37 2.62
N ALA A 92 4.89 -5.53 1.85
CA ALA A 92 4.75 -5.48 0.40
C ALA A 92 5.65 -6.48 -0.34
N THR A 93 6.67 -7.04 0.32
CA THR A 93 7.54 -8.09 -0.23
C THR A 93 7.43 -9.39 0.56
N GLU A 94 7.99 -10.48 0.02
CA GLU A 94 8.12 -11.76 0.72
C GLU A 94 9.48 -11.98 1.38
N MET A 95 10.39 -11.00 1.29
CA MET A 95 11.79 -11.22 1.66
C MET A 95 11.98 -11.41 3.18
N SER A 96 11.16 -10.75 4.00
CA SER A 96 11.17 -10.98 5.45
C SER A 96 10.44 -12.25 5.89
N GLY A 97 9.96 -13.07 4.94
CA GLY A 97 9.24 -14.32 5.22
C GLY A 97 7.88 -14.13 5.88
N PHE A 98 7.19 -13.01 5.64
CA PHE A 98 5.93 -12.68 6.32
C PHE A 98 4.90 -13.82 6.26
N SER A 99 4.66 -14.39 5.08
CA SER A 99 3.69 -15.49 4.93
C SER A 99 4.08 -16.78 5.66
N LYS A 100 5.34 -16.96 6.03
CA LYS A 100 5.79 -18.06 6.91
C LYS A 100 5.56 -17.72 8.39
N THR A 101 5.81 -16.48 8.78
CA THR A 101 5.64 -15.99 10.16
C THR A 101 4.17 -15.90 10.58
N PHE A 102 3.30 -15.51 9.64
CA PHE A 102 1.87 -15.35 9.81
C PHE A 102 1.11 -16.12 8.73
N PRO A 103 1.04 -17.46 8.83
CA PRO A 103 0.35 -18.28 7.85
C PRO A 103 -1.15 -17.97 7.81
N GLY A 104 -1.71 -17.91 6.60
CA GLY A 104 -3.13 -17.58 6.39
C GLY A 104 -3.47 -16.09 6.54
N ILE A 105 -2.51 -15.23 6.87
CA ILE A 105 -2.70 -13.79 6.94
C ILE A 105 -2.13 -13.13 5.68
N THR A 106 -2.94 -12.28 5.04
CA THR A 106 -2.57 -11.51 3.86
C THR A 106 -2.40 -10.04 4.22
N PRO A 107 -1.18 -9.48 4.15
CA PRO A 107 -0.94 -8.07 4.42
C PRO A 107 -1.27 -7.22 3.19
N TYR A 108 -1.95 -6.09 3.42
CA TYR A 108 -2.26 -5.06 2.44
C TYR A 108 -1.71 -3.72 2.93
N VAL A 109 -0.69 -3.21 2.23
CA VAL A 109 -0.12 -1.90 2.54
C VAL A 109 -1.02 -0.81 1.97
N LEU A 110 -1.53 0.08 2.84
CA LEU A 110 -2.38 1.17 2.41
C LEU A 110 -1.54 2.40 2.10
N THR A 111 -1.71 2.95 0.90
CA THR A 111 -0.92 4.09 0.42
C THR A 111 -1.79 5.18 -0.21
N LEU A 112 -1.18 6.32 -0.50
CA LEU A 112 -1.84 7.50 -1.02
C LEU A 112 -2.52 7.21 -2.37
N GLY A 113 -3.80 7.57 -2.47
CA GLY A 113 -4.63 7.39 -3.67
C GLY A 113 -4.03 7.98 -4.96
N ALA A 114 -3.25 9.06 -4.83
CA ALA A 114 -2.61 9.75 -5.95
C ALA A 114 -1.63 8.86 -6.74
N PHE A 115 -1.01 7.87 -6.09
CA PHE A 115 -0.13 6.95 -6.80
C PHE A 115 -0.88 6.09 -7.83
N PHE A 116 -2.16 5.82 -7.59
CA PHE A 116 -2.99 5.02 -8.51
C PHE A 116 -3.51 5.82 -9.70
N TRP A 117 -3.19 7.12 -9.81
CA TRP A 117 -3.55 7.94 -10.97
C TRP A 117 -2.51 7.86 -12.09
N VAL A 118 -1.31 7.37 -11.77
CA VAL A 118 -0.20 7.21 -12.73
C VAL A 118 -0.20 5.76 -13.21
N PRO A 119 -0.56 5.46 -14.47
CA PRO A 119 -0.88 4.09 -14.90
C PRO A 119 0.21 3.04 -14.63
N PHE A 120 1.47 3.32 -14.99
CA PHE A 120 2.56 2.36 -14.75
C PHE A 120 2.88 2.18 -13.27
N LEU A 121 2.91 3.28 -12.51
CA LEU A 121 3.15 3.25 -11.06
C LEU A 121 2.01 2.51 -10.34
N ARG A 122 0.77 2.72 -10.79
CA ARG A 122 -0.43 2.07 -10.29
C ARG A 122 -0.33 0.56 -10.39
N GLU A 123 -0.04 0.01 -11.58
CA GLU A 123 0.09 -1.44 -11.76
C GLU A 123 1.24 -2.00 -10.91
N TYR A 124 2.37 -1.30 -10.86
CA TYR A 124 3.49 -1.69 -10.03
C TYR A 124 3.15 -1.74 -8.53
N ILE A 125 2.55 -0.69 -7.99
CA ILE A 125 2.16 -0.62 -6.57
C ILE A 125 1.11 -1.67 -6.23
N MET A 126 0.13 -1.90 -7.11
CA MET A 126 -0.85 -2.95 -6.88
C MET A 126 -0.22 -4.35 -6.95
N SER A 127 0.79 -4.55 -7.79
CA SER A 127 1.51 -5.83 -7.91
C SER A 127 2.22 -6.25 -6.62
N THR A 128 2.64 -5.29 -5.79
CA THR A 128 3.21 -5.59 -4.46
C THR A 128 2.12 -5.94 -3.42
N GLY A 129 0.84 -5.79 -3.78
CA GLY A 129 -0.31 -6.00 -2.89
C GLY A 129 -0.75 -4.74 -2.14
N ALA A 130 -0.22 -3.57 -2.50
CA ALA A 130 -0.65 -2.32 -1.89
C ALA A 130 -2.00 -1.84 -2.44
N CYS A 131 -2.76 -1.14 -1.61
CA CYS A 131 -4.11 -0.65 -1.89
C CYS A 131 -4.24 0.84 -1.51
N SER A 132 -5.34 1.45 -1.93
CA SER A 132 -5.67 2.82 -1.52
C SER A 132 -5.96 2.90 -0.02
N VAL A 133 -5.50 3.96 0.65
CA VAL A 133 -5.85 4.29 2.04
C VAL A 133 -7.22 4.95 2.20
N SER A 134 -8.10 4.82 1.21
CA SER A 134 -9.48 5.32 1.28
C SER A 134 -10.35 4.46 2.20
N GLN A 135 -11.40 5.07 2.77
CA GLN A 135 -12.36 4.37 3.63
C GLN A 135 -13.03 3.20 2.90
N SER A 136 -13.44 3.41 1.63
CA SER A 136 -14.00 2.36 0.77
C SER A 136 -13.08 1.14 0.61
N SER A 137 -11.77 1.37 0.51
CA SER A 137 -10.76 0.32 0.42
C SER A 137 -10.66 -0.48 1.72
N MET A 138 -10.61 0.22 2.85
CA MET A 138 -10.57 -0.43 4.16
C MET A 138 -11.83 -1.25 4.42
N ASP A 139 -13.00 -0.67 4.18
CA ASP A 139 -14.28 -1.35 4.34
C ASP A 139 -14.36 -2.61 3.47
N PHE A 140 -13.94 -2.52 2.20
CA PHE A 140 -13.92 -3.67 1.30
C PHE A 140 -12.98 -4.78 1.79
N LEU A 141 -11.77 -4.43 2.23
CA LEU A 141 -10.79 -5.41 2.73
C LEU A 141 -11.23 -6.07 4.04
N LEU A 142 -11.95 -5.35 4.91
CA LEU A 142 -12.40 -5.86 6.20
C LEU A 142 -13.71 -6.65 6.13
N THR A 143 -14.53 -6.43 5.10
CA THR A 143 -15.86 -7.07 4.98
C THR A 143 -15.96 -8.03 3.80
N SER A 144 -15.52 -7.60 2.62
CA SER A 144 -15.82 -8.27 1.34
C SER A 144 -14.71 -9.22 0.88
N ARG A 145 -13.52 -9.12 1.48
CA ARG A 145 -12.33 -9.91 1.14
C ARG A 145 -12.14 -11.13 2.06
N GLY A 146 -13.15 -11.49 2.86
CA GLY A 146 -13.08 -12.60 3.81
C GLY A 146 -12.28 -12.27 5.08
N THR A 147 -11.71 -13.30 5.73
CA THR A 147 -10.91 -13.18 6.95
C THR A 147 -9.40 -13.31 6.68
N GLY A 148 -8.56 -12.98 7.66
CA GLY A 148 -7.11 -13.06 7.55
C GLY A 148 -6.51 -11.88 6.81
N ASN A 149 -7.25 -10.78 6.62
CA ASN A 149 -6.75 -9.57 5.99
C ASN A 149 -6.10 -8.66 7.05
N MET A 150 -4.85 -8.28 6.80
CA MET A 150 -4.10 -7.37 7.66
C MET A 150 -3.84 -6.06 6.92
N LEU A 151 -4.50 -4.99 7.34
CA LEU A 151 -4.37 -3.66 6.76
C LEU A 151 -3.23 -2.93 7.47
N ILE A 152 -2.20 -2.58 6.71
CA ILE A 152 -1.04 -1.85 7.22
C ILE A 152 -1.29 -0.37 7.00
N VAL A 153 -1.54 0.37 8.07
CA VAL A 153 -1.84 1.80 8.07
C VAL A 153 -0.65 2.53 8.65
N VAL A 154 0.04 3.32 7.82
CA VAL A 154 1.10 4.20 8.33
C VAL A 154 0.45 5.42 8.97
N VAL A 155 0.50 5.46 10.29
CA VAL A 155 -0.12 6.55 11.07
C VAL A 155 0.70 7.84 10.93
N GLY A 156 0.08 9.00 11.18
CA GLY A 156 0.71 10.31 11.00
C GLY A 156 0.83 10.78 9.54
N GLY A 157 1.02 9.88 8.58
CA GLY A 157 0.99 10.17 7.14
C GLY A 157 2.00 11.25 6.72
N LEU A 158 1.61 12.10 5.76
CA LEU A 158 2.47 13.19 5.25
C LEU A 158 2.89 14.20 6.33
N ALA A 159 2.09 14.39 7.39
CA ALA A 159 2.45 15.30 8.47
C ALA A 159 3.70 14.80 9.19
N GLU A 160 3.72 13.52 9.52
CA GLU A 160 4.88 12.90 10.16
C GLU A 160 6.13 12.94 9.28
N CYS A 161 5.98 12.71 7.97
CA CYS A 161 7.09 12.88 7.02
C CYS A 161 7.65 14.31 7.02
N LYS A 162 6.79 15.33 7.08
CA LYS A 162 7.20 16.75 7.04
C LYS A 162 8.07 17.18 8.22
N TYR A 163 7.80 16.61 9.39
CA TYR A 163 8.50 16.96 10.65
C TYR A 163 9.55 15.92 11.06
N SER A 164 9.84 14.95 10.19
CA SER A 164 10.91 13.98 10.43
C SER A 164 12.27 14.62 10.18
N LEU A 165 13.17 14.52 11.16
CA LEU A 165 14.55 15.01 11.09
C LEU A 165 15.51 13.82 11.27
N PRO A 166 16.76 13.91 10.79
CA PRO A 166 17.79 12.91 11.12
C PRO A 166 17.90 12.73 12.63
N GLY A 167 17.71 11.50 13.12
CA GLY A 167 17.74 11.17 14.55
C GLY A 167 16.49 11.54 15.36
N SER A 168 15.45 12.12 14.76
CA SER A 168 14.21 12.48 15.46
C SER A 168 12.96 12.30 14.59
N THR A 169 12.00 11.52 15.08
CA THR A 169 10.71 11.30 14.42
C THR A 169 9.59 11.76 15.34
N THR A 170 8.75 12.67 14.86
CA THR A 170 7.58 13.14 15.62
C THR A 170 6.33 12.42 15.15
N LEU A 171 5.73 11.59 16.01
CA LEU A 171 4.49 10.88 15.72
C LEU A 171 3.27 11.83 15.78
N PHE A 172 2.56 12.00 14.66
CA PHE A 172 1.39 12.89 14.57
C PHE A 172 0.06 12.13 14.70
N LEU A 173 -0.39 11.88 15.93
CA LEU A 173 -1.68 11.21 16.20
C LEU A 173 -2.82 12.15 16.58
N LYS A 174 -2.54 13.36 17.08
CA LYS A 174 -3.58 14.29 17.55
C LYS A 174 -4.55 14.60 16.40
N GLY A 175 -5.81 14.19 16.55
CA GLY A 175 -6.86 14.34 15.56
C GLY A 175 -6.89 13.30 14.43
N ARG A 176 -6.01 12.29 14.45
CA ARG A 176 -5.94 11.20 13.45
C ARG A 176 -6.58 9.91 14.00
N THR A 177 -7.89 9.91 14.19
CA THR A 177 -8.63 8.77 14.77
C THR A 177 -9.36 7.90 13.75
N GLY A 178 -9.20 8.18 12.45
CA GLY A 178 -9.91 7.48 11.37
C GLY A 178 -9.71 5.96 11.39
N PHE A 179 -8.47 5.50 11.51
CA PHE A 179 -8.16 4.07 11.56
C PHE A 179 -8.73 3.38 12.82
N VAL A 180 -8.76 4.07 13.95
CA VAL A 180 -9.38 3.57 15.20
C VAL A 180 -10.90 3.48 15.03
N ARG A 181 -11.52 4.48 14.42
CA ARG A 181 -12.96 4.45 14.12
C ARG A 181 -13.30 3.28 13.20
N THR A 182 -12.52 3.07 12.14
CA THR A 182 -12.67 1.92 11.23
C THR A 182 -12.49 0.60 11.98
N ALA A 183 -11.49 0.50 12.85
CA ALA A 183 -11.26 -0.69 13.69
C ALA A 183 -12.49 -1.05 14.53
N LEU A 184 -13.04 -0.06 15.24
CA LEU A 184 -14.23 -0.23 16.08
C LEU A 184 -15.49 -0.58 15.27
N GLN A 185 -15.63 -0.06 14.05
CA GLN A 185 -16.78 -0.35 13.18
C GLN A 185 -16.78 -1.79 12.66
N HIS A 186 -15.61 -2.35 12.40
CA HIS A 186 -15.46 -3.68 11.79
C HIS A 186 -15.06 -4.78 12.78
N GLY A 187 -14.86 -4.45 14.06
CA GLY A 187 -14.46 -5.41 15.09
C GLY A 187 -13.05 -5.97 14.86
N SER A 188 -12.17 -5.16 14.28
CA SER A 188 -10.79 -5.51 13.89
C SER A 188 -9.74 -4.84 14.78
#